data_AF-A0A3B0UYS9-F1
#
_entry.id   AF-A0A3B0UYS9-F1
#
_cell.length_a   1.000
_cell.length_b   1.000
_cell.length_c   1.000
_cell.angle_alpha   90.00
_cell.angle_beta   90.00
_cell.angle_gamma   90.00
#
_symmetry.space_group_name_H-M   'P 1'
#
loop_
_entity.id
_entity.type
_entity.pdbx_description
1 polymer ?
#
loop_
_entity_poly.entity_id
_entity_poly.type
_entity_poly.pdbx_seq_one_letter_code
_entity_poly.pdbx_strand_id
1 'polypeptide(L)'
;HGQGEHLSLLQPRSHLPLLDSYAGVGGERAALAKEIAALQAIQHELAELRQNERMQAQRADMLRFQISEIEAAQLQDGEEEDLRAERTRLANSEQLMKSASEAVNLLTGMDEESQAAADMLGQAERSLVQLTRYDETQGPLLERLQGLIYQLSEMSSDLQSYLNEVEYNPSRLDFVEERLEMINMLKRKYGEDIGTILALRERAIVELTSIDNSEERIGELEKSQDDYLRRCGTMALKLSGKRQVAAKRLATAVVIQLVDLQMDGARFEVDFARKPQVDGLYVENERLAFDKTGFDQAEFLISTNPGEPLKPMAKVASGGETSRLMLALKTALAQVDNTPTLIFDEIDQGIGGRVGDVVGRKLWGLTAVAEHQVIVVTHLPQLAGYSDVHFHVSKGQKEGRTTTRIETLDRNGRVKELAAMLGTQGEHAIGGAESILAQAAGRKKNG
;
A
#
# COMPACT_ATOMS: atom_id res chain seq x y z
N HIS A 1 -26.61 20.61 -20.90
CA HIS A 1 -26.82 19.23 -21.38
C HIS A 1 -26.45 19.18 -22.85
N GLY A 2 -25.19 18.82 -23.12
CA GLY A 2 -24.56 18.98 -24.43
C GLY A 2 -24.70 17.76 -25.33
N GLN A 3 -24.47 17.95 -26.62
CA GLN A 3 -24.51 16.99 -27.74
C GLN A 3 -23.72 15.67 -27.54
N GLY A 4 -23.08 15.44 -26.39
CA GLY A 4 -22.22 14.28 -26.11
C GLY A 4 -22.85 13.13 -25.31
N GLU A 5 -24.01 13.30 -24.67
CA GLU A 5 -24.62 12.20 -23.88
C GLU A 5 -25.12 11.03 -24.77
N HIS A 6 -25.58 11.32 -25.99
CA HIS A 6 -25.88 10.27 -26.97
C HIS A 6 -24.62 9.46 -27.36
N LEU A 7 -23.43 10.07 -27.29
CA LEU A 7 -22.14 9.40 -27.53
C LEU A 7 -21.62 8.64 -26.30
N SER A 8 -22.34 8.63 -25.17
CA SER A 8 -21.91 7.90 -23.97
C SER A 8 -21.76 6.40 -24.23
N LEU A 9 -22.60 5.80 -25.09
CA LEU A 9 -22.47 4.40 -25.52
C LEU A 9 -21.23 4.13 -26.39
N LEU A 10 -20.59 5.16 -26.94
CA LEU A 10 -19.31 5.00 -27.64
C LEU A 10 -18.12 5.04 -26.66
N GLN A 11 -18.34 5.42 -25.40
CA GLN A 11 -17.29 5.46 -24.40
C GLN A 11 -17.20 4.11 -23.68
N PRO A 12 -16.05 3.41 -23.71
CA PRO A 12 -15.90 2.10 -23.07
C PRO A 12 -16.24 2.11 -21.57
N ARG A 13 -16.04 3.24 -20.89
CA ARG A 13 -16.34 3.40 -19.45
C ARG A 13 -17.82 3.23 -19.11
N SER A 14 -18.74 3.42 -20.05
CA SER A 14 -20.19 3.26 -19.82
C SER A 14 -20.68 1.82 -20.02
N HIS A 15 -19.91 0.99 -20.74
CA HIS A 15 -20.32 -0.35 -21.16
C HIS A 15 -20.55 -1.29 -19.99
N LEU A 16 -19.61 -1.30 -19.02
CA LEU A 16 -19.72 -2.17 -17.86
C LEU A 16 -20.92 -1.80 -16.95
N PRO A 17 -21.16 -0.53 -16.59
CA PRO A 17 -22.40 -0.14 -15.90
C PRO A 17 -23.68 -0.56 -16.61
N LEU A 18 -23.75 -0.42 -17.94
CA LEU A 18 -24.93 -0.82 -18.71
C LEU A 18 -25.13 -2.33 -18.70
N LEU A 19 -24.05 -3.09 -18.85
CA LEU A 19 -24.09 -4.53 -18.74
C LEU A 19 -24.51 -4.98 -17.34
N ASP A 20 -24.04 -4.31 -16.28
CA ASP A 20 -24.43 -4.60 -14.90
C ASP A 20 -25.94 -4.38 -14.68
N SER A 21 -26.48 -3.29 -15.23
CA SER A 21 -27.92 -3.01 -15.18
C SER A 21 -28.72 -4.06 -15.95
N TYR A 22 -28.28 -4.42 -17.17
CA TYR A 22 -28.91 -5.47 -17.97
C TYR A 22 -28.83 -6.86 -17.31
N ALA A 23 -27.74 -7.14 -16.59
CA ALA A 23 -27.55 -8.38 -15.86
C ALA A 23 -28.32 -8.42 -14.52
N GLY A 24 -28.80 -7.28 -14.03
CA GLY A 24 -29.45 -7.17 -12.72
C GLY A 24 -28.52 -7.43 -11.54
N VAL A 25 -27.22 -7.12 -11.67
CA VAL A 25 -26.17 -7.44 -10.66
C VAL A 25 -25.76 -6.25 -9.79
N GLY A 26 -26.61 -5.21 -9.72
CA GLY A 26 -26.31 -3.99 -8.97
C GLY A 26 -26.05 -4.23 -7.49
N GLY A 27 -26.75 -5.19 -6.88
CA GLY A 27 -26.57 -5.56 -5.47
C GLY A 27 -25.21 -6.22 -5.19
N GLU A 28 -24.82 -7.19 -6.02
CA GLU A 28 -23.53 -7.87 -5.91
C GLU A 28 -22.36 -6.93 -6.19
N ARG A 29 -22.52 -6.03 -7.17
CA ARG A 29 -21.55 -4.97 -7.45
C ARG A 29 -21.38 -4.05 -6.24
N ALA A 30 -22.48 -3.62 -5.61
CA ALA A 30 -22.42 -2.77 -4.42
C ALA A 30 -21.76 -3.48 -3.23
N ALA A 31 -22.06 -4.77 -3.04
CA ALA A 31 -21.41 -5.58 -2.02
C ALA A 31 -19.90 -5.72 -2.26
N LEU A 32 -19.47 -5.98 -3.51
CA LEU A 32 -18.06 -6.03 -3.88
C LEU A 32 -17.36 -4.69 -3.64
N ALA A 33 -17.99 -3.58 -4.04
CA ALA A 33 -17.44 -2.24 -3.86
C ALA A 33 -17.19 -1.91 -2.37
N LYS A 34 -18.06 -2.38 -1.47
CA LYS A 34 -17.90 -2.21 -0.02
C LYS A 34 -16.66 -2.96 0.51
N GLU A 35 -16.46 -4.20 0.09
CA GLU A 35 -15.30 -5.00 0.50
C GLU A 35 -13.99 -4.43 -0.06
N ILE A 36 -14.01 -3.95 -1.31
CA ILE A 36 -12.86 -3.28 -1.92
C ILE A 36 -12.52 -1.97 -1.20
N ALA A 37 -13.52 -1.21 -0.73
CA ALA A 37 -13.27 -0.02 0.07
C ALA A 37 -12.60 -0.36 1.42
N ALA A 38 -13.01 -1.46 2.07
CA ALA A 38 -12.35 -1.93 3.30
C ALA A 38 -10.90 -2.36 3.04
N LEU A 39 -10.65 -3.08 1.93
CA LEU A 39 -9.30 -3.43 1.49
C LEU A 39 -8.43 -2.19 1.25
N GLN A 40 -8.97 -1.16 0.59
CA GLN A 40 -8.26 0.09 0.33
C GLN A 40 -7.90 0.84 1.63
N ALA A 41 -8.76 0.78 2.65
CA ALA A 41 -8.46 1.35 3.96
C ALA A 41 -7.28 0.63 4.64
N ILE A 42 -7.27 -0.71 4.61
CA ILE A 42 -6.15 -1.52 5.13
C ILE A 42 -4.85 -1.24 4.37
N GLN A 43 -4.93 -1.13 3.03
CA GLN A 43 -3.79 -0.78 2.19
C GLN A 43 -3.22 0.60 2.54
N HIS A 44 -4.07 1.57 2.85
CA HIS A 44 -3.65 2.90 3.27
C HIS A 44 -2.96 2.87 4.64
N GLU A 45 -3.56 2.21 5.63
CA GLU A 45 -2.99 2.04 6.99
C GLU A 45 -1.61 1.34 6.92
N LEU A 46 -1.49 0.27 6.12
CA LEU A 46 -0.21 -0.40 5.87
C LEU A 46 0.84 0.52 5.24
N ALA A 47 0.46 1.34 4.26
CA ALA A 47 1.38 2.25 3.61
C ALA A 47 1.92 3.32 4.57
N GLU A 48 1.06 3.83 5.47
CA GLU A 48 1.46 4.78 6.52
C GLU A 48 2.42 4.15 7.53
N LEU A 49 2.13 2.93 8.01
CA LEU A 49 3.00 2.22 8.94
C LEU A 49 4.36 1.86 8.31
N ARG A 50 4.36 1.46 7.04
CA ARG A 50 5.59 1.08 6.31
C ARG A 50 6.50 2.25 5.96
N GLN A 51 6.00 3.49 5.94
CA GLN A 51 6.79 4.65 5.54
C GLN A 51 8.06 4.82 6.39
N ASN A 52 8.08 4.33 7.63
CA ASN A 52 9.21 4.40 8.56
C ASN A 52 9.81 3.04 8.95
N GLU A 53 9.34 1.93 8.37
CA GLU A 53 9.68 0.56 8.78
C GLU A 53 11.19 0.30 8.76
N ARG A 54 11.88 0.70 7.70
CA ARG A 54 13.34 0.50 7.57
C ARG A 54 14.13 1.23 8.65
N MET A 55 13.68 2.41 9.05
CA MET A 55 14.30 3.20 10.11
C MET A 55 13.97 2.60 11.48
N GLN A 56 12.74 2.14 11.68
CA GLN A 56 12.29 1.51 12.92
C GLN A 56 12.98 0.16 13.16
N ALA A 57 13.18 -0.67 12.13
CA ALA A 57 13.90 -1.93 12.26
C ALA A 57 15.35 -1.71 12.71
N GLN A 58 16.07 -0.77 12.08
CA GLN A 58 17.42 -0.40 12.50
C GLN A 58 17.46 0.14 13.93
N ARG A 59 16.44 0.94 14.31
CA ARG A 59 16.30 1.47 15.65
C ARG A 59 16.05 0.35 16.67
N ALA A 60 15.17 -0.60 16.36
CA ALA A 60 14.87 -1.75 17.21
C ALA A 60 16.11 -2.61 17.46
N ASP A 61 16.88 -2.92 16.41
CA ASP A 61 18.13 -3.69 16.55
C ASP A 61 19.14 -2.97 17.45
N MET A 62 19.29 -1.65 17.29
CA MET A 62 20.16 -0.85 18.15
C MET A 62 19.68 -0.86 19.60
N LEU A 63 18.38 -0.67 19.85
CA LEU A 63 17.80 -0.67 21.20
C LEU A 63 17.96 -2.04 21.86
N ARG A 64 17.71 -3.14 21.14
CA ARG A 64 17.92 -4.52 21.63
C ARG A 64 19.37 -4.75 22.04
N PHE A 65 20.33 -4.30 21.23
CA PHE A 65 21.75 -4.38 21.57
C PHE A 65 22.08 -3.61 22.86
N GLN A 66 21.64 -2.33 22.95
CA GLN A 66 21.88 -1.49 24.12
C GLN A 66 21.29 -2.10 25.41
N ILE A 67 20.03 -2.57 25.34
CA ILE A 67 19.37 -3.22 26.47
C ILE A 67 20.16 -4.45 26.90
N SER A 68 20.54 -5.33 25.95
CA SER A 68 21.27 -6.55 26.26
C SER A 68 22.66 -6.29 26.88
N GLU A 69 23.38 -5.28 26.40
CA GLU A 69 24.71 -4.93 26.95
C GLU A 69 24.59 -4.38 28.38
N ILE A 70 23.59 -3.54 28.65
CA ILE A 70 23.35 -2.99 29.99
C ILE A 70 22.84 -4.07 30.96
N GLU A 71 21.96 -4.97 30.51
CA GLU A 71 21.44 -6.07 31.33
C GLU A 71 22.51 -7.09 31.68
N ALA A 72 23.38 -7.43 30.73
CA ALA A 72 24.50 -8.34 30.96
C ALA A 72 25.48 -7.80 32.01
N ALA A 73 25.60 -6.48 32.12
CA ALA A 73 26.46 -5.83 33.10
C ALA A 73 25.91 -5.89 34.53
N GLN A 74 24.59 -6.08 34.72
CA GLN A 74 23.95 -6.17 36.05
C GLN A 74 24.39 -5.05 37.00
N LEU A 75 24.38 -3.80 36.52
CA LEU A 75 24.81 -2.65 37.32
C LEU A 75 23.89 -2.42 38.52
N GLN A 76 24.48 -2.12 39.67
CA GLN A 76 23.75 -1.73 40.87
C GLN A 76 24.03 -0.27 41.23
N ASP A 77 23.02 0.41 41.76
CA ASP A 77 23.16 1.80 42.18
C ASP A 77 24.04 1.88 43.44
N GLY A 78 25.00 2.80 43.47
CA GLY A 78 26.01 2.92 44.53
C GLY A 78 27.16 1.90 44.48
N GLU A 79 27.15 0.97 43.51
CA GLU A 79 28.18 -0.07 43.37
C GLU A 79 29.59 0.51 43.10
N GLU A 80 29.67 1.57 42.29
CA GLU A 80 30.94 2.19 41.91
C GLU A 80 31.66 2.82 43.10
N GLU A 81 30.91 3.49 43.97
CA GLU A 81 31.40 4.12 45.19
C GLU A 81 31.96 3.08 46.16
N ASP A 82 31.23 1.99 46.36
CA ASP A 82 31.64 0.88 47.23
C ASP A 82 32.90 0.19 46.69
N LEU A 83 32.95 -0.09 45.39
CA LEU A 83 34.12 -0.71 44.74
C LEU A 83 35.33 0.21 44.76
N ARG A 84 35.17 1.53 44.61
CA ARG A 84 36.28 2.48 44.72
C ARG A 84 36.86 2.52 46.13
N ALA A 85 36.00 2.52 47.15
CA ALA A 85 36.43 2.45 48.54
C ALA A 85 37.15 1.12 48.84
N GLU A 86 36.63 0.01 48.30
CA GLU A 86 37.25 -1.31 48.41
C GLU A 86 38.62 -1.36 47.72
N ARG A 87 38.74 -0.86 46.49
CA ARG A 87 40.00 -0.77 45.74
C ARG A 87 41.06 0.01 46.51
N THR A 88 40.72 1.17 47.06
CA THR A 88 41.68 1.98 47.83
C THR A 88 42.20 1.22 49.05
N ARG A 89 41.32 0.51 49.77
CA ARG A 89 41.73 -0.33 50.90
C ARG A 89 42.66 -1.48 50.47
N LEU A 90 42.31 -2.19 49.40
CA LEU A 90 43.10 -3.33 48.89
C LEU A 90 44.46 -2.90 48.33
N ALA A 91 44.51 -1.80 47.56
CA ALA A 91 45.76 -1.26 47.02
C ALA A 91 46.70 -0.74 48.12
N ASN A 92 46.14 -0.17 49.20
CA ASN A 92 46.94 0.18 50.38
C ASN A 92 47.53 -1.08 51.02
N SER A 93 46.76 -2.16 51.18
CA SER A 93 47.28 -3.44 51.71
C SER A 93 48.38 -4.02 50.82
N GLU A 94 48.24 -3.96 49.49
CA GLU A 94 49.30 -4.38 48.55
C GLU A 94 50.59 -3.59 48.76
N GLN A 95 50.48 -2.26 48.82
CA GLN A 95 51.64 -1.39 49.01
C GLN A 95 52.30 -1.62 50.38
N LEU A 96 51.51 -1.83 51.44
CA LEU A 96 52.01 -2.18 52.77
C LEU A 96 52.76 -3.52 52.74
N MET A 97 52.19 -4.56 52.11
CA MET A 97 52.87 -5.85 51.96
C MET A 97 54.17 -5.73 51.16
N LYS A 98 54.14 -5.01 50.03
CA LYS A 98 55.30 -4.83 49.16
C LYS A 98 56.44 -4.12 49.90
N SER A 99 56.14 -3.00 50.56
CA SER A 99 57.14 -2.24 51.32
C SER A 99 57.65 -2.99 52.54
N ALA A 100 56.81 -3.72 53.27
CA ALA A 100 57.25 -4.52 54.41
C ALA A 100 58.07 -5.75 53.97
N SER A 101 57.69 -6.42 52.87
CA SER A 101 58.46 -7.55 52.31
C SER A 101 59.82 -7.09 51.79
N GLU A 102 59.87 -5.94 51.10
CA GLU A 102 61.12 -5.34 50.65
C GLU A 102 62.03 -4.98 51.84
N ALA A 103 61.47 -4.40 52.90
CA ALA A 103 62.23 -4.10 54.12
C ALA A 103 62.78 -5.38 54.79
N VAL A 104 61.98 -6.43 54.92
CA VAL A 104 62.44 -7.74 55.44
C VAL A 104 63.57 -8.29 54.56
N ASN A 105 63.37 -8.32 53.24
CA ASN A 105 64.38 -8.83 52.31
C ASN A 105 65.73 -8.10 52.42
N LEU A 106 65.71 -6.77 52.56
CA LEU A 106 66.92 -5.96 52.74
C LEU A 106 67.63 -6.22 54.09
N LEU A 107 66.85 -6.50 55.14
CA LEU A 107 67.37 -6.74 56.49
C LEU A 107 67.93 -8.15 56.66
N THR A 108 67.21 -9.16 56.18
CA THR A 108 67.50 -10.58 56.45
C THR A 108 68.13 -11.33 55.29
N GLY A 109 68.00 -10.82 54.06
CA GLY A 109 68.50 -11.47 52.84
C GLY A 109 67.75 -12.74 52.51
N MET A 110 66.90 -12.69 51.47
CA MET A 110 66.27 -13.90 50.92
C MET A 110 66.90 -14.33 49.58
N ASP A 111 67.66 -13.45 48.91
CA ASP A 111 68.29 -13.70 47.61
C ASP A 111 69.81 -13.86 47.73
N GLU A 112 70.38 -14.90 47.10
CA GLU A 112 71.82 -15.23 47.15
C GLU A 112 72.74 -14.16 46.53
N GLU A 113 72.20 -13.23 45.74
CA GLU A 113 72.96 -12.20 45.02
C GLU A 113 73.16 -10.90 45.82
N SER A 114 72.39 -10.67 46.89
CA SER A 114 72.44 -9.42 47.67
C SER A 114 72.90 -9.67 49.10
N GLN A 115 73.87 -8.88 49.59
CA GLN A 115 74.32 -8.98 50.98
C GLN A 115 73.29 -8.36 51.93
N ALA A 116 72.73 -9.17 52.83
CA ALA A 116 71.82 -8.71 53.87
C ALA A 116 72.52 -7.77 54.87
N ALA A 117 71.77 -6.82 55.43
CA ALA A 117 72.29 -5.99 56.52
C ALA A 117 72.75 -6.85 57.72
N ALA A 118 71.99 -7.91 58.05
CA ALA A 118 72.35 -8.86 59.11
C ALA A 118 73.70 -9.55 58.85
N ASP A 119 73.94 -9.99 57.61
CA ASP A 119 75.19 -10.65 57.23
C ASP A 119 76.39 -9.73 57.28
N MET A 120 76.24 -8.49 56.82
CA MET A 120 77.29 -7.47 56.88
C MET A 120 77.65 -7.12 58.33
N LEU A 121 76.65 -6.98 59.20
CA LEU A 121 76.90 -6.74 60.63
C LEU A 121 77.56 -7.95 61.30
N GLY A 122 77.15 -9.18 60.96
CA GLY A 122 77.81 -10.40 61.45
C GLY A 122 79.26 -10.55 60.97
N GLN A 123 79.58 -10.11 59.75
CA GLN A 123 80.97 -10.03 59.27
C GLN A 123 81.79 -8.97 60.04
N ALA A 124 81.19 -7.81 60.30
CA ALA A 124 81.81 -6.77 61.11
C ALA A 124 82.04 -7.24 62.56
N GLU A 125 81.11 -8.01 63.13
CA GLU A 125 81.24 -8.59 64.47
C GLU A 125 82.41 -9.56 64.53
N ARG A 126 82.52 -10.50 63.58
CA ARG A 126 83.67 -11.42 63.50
C ARG A 126 84.99 -10.67 63.43
N SER A 127 85.04 -9.56 62.69
CA SER A 127 86.23 -8.71 62.56
C SER A 127 86.57 -7.98 63.86
N LEU A 128 85.56 -7.42 64.55
CA LEU A 128 85.74 -6.77 65.85
C LEU A 128 86.14 -7.75 66.96
N VAL A 129 85.61 -8.97 66.96
CA VAL A 129 86.04 -10.03 67.89
C VAL A 129 87.53 -10.34 67.71
N GLN A 130 88.03 -10.40 66.47
CA GLN A 130 89.46 -10.56 66.24
C GLN A 130 90.25 -9.33 66.70
N LEU A 131 89.75 -8.12 66.44
CA LEU A 131 90.39 -6.88 66.87
C LEU A 131 90.54 -6.79 68.39
N THR A 132 89.52 -7.18 69.16
CA THR A 132 89.56 -7.20 70.63
C THR A 132 90.60 -8.17 71.21
N ARG A 133 91.05 -9.17 70.43
CA ARG A 133 92.16 -10.05 70.84
C ARG A 133 93.53 -9.37 70.76
N TYR A 134 93.64 -8.32 69.94
CA TYR A 134 94.87 -7.53 69.78
C TYR A 134 94.83 -6.22 70.60
N ASP A 135 93.65 -5.63 70.78
CA ASP A 135 93.43 -4.41 71.54
C ASP A 135 92.14 -4.52 72.37
N GLU A 136 92.30 -4.81 73.66
CA GLU A 136 91.19 -4.96 74.60
C GLU A 136 90.37 -3.67 74.78
N THR A 137 90.93 -2.50 74.46
CA THR A 137 90.22 -1.21 74.59
C THR A 137 89.03 -1.08 73.62
N GLN A 138 88.94 -1.95 72.61
CA GLN A 138 87.85 -1.99 71.64
C GLN A 138 86.62 -2.80 72.09
N GLY A 139 86.67 -3.44 73.27
CA GLY A 139 85.55 -4.21 73.82
C GLY A 139 84.19 -3.47 73.84
N PRO A 140 84.12 -2.19 74.26
CA PRO A 140 82.88 -1.41 74.21
C PRO A 140 82.30 -1.21 72.80
N LEU A 141 83.15 -1.21 71.77
CA LEU A 141 82.72 -1.08 70.37
C LEU A 141 82.08 -2.40 69.88
N LEU A 142 82.64 -3.55 70.28
CA LEU A 142 82.07 -4.87 70.01
C LEU A 142 80.71 -5.04 70.69
N GLU A 143 80.58 -4.69 71.98
CA GLU A 143 79.30 -4.73 72.70
C GLU A 143 78.24 -3.87 72.03
N ARG A 144 78.61 -2.68 71.55
CA ARG A 144 77.71 -1.78 70.82
C ARG A 144 77.24 -2.39 69.50
N LEU A 145 78.13 -3.05 68.74
CA LEU A 145 77.76 -3.73 67.49
C LEU A 145 76.83 -4.93 67.75
N GLN A 146 77.09 -5.71 68.80
CA GLN A 146 76.23 -6.82 69.21
C GLN A 146 74.83 -6.33 69.60
N GLY A 147 74.75 -5.18 70.29
CA GLY A 147 73.48 -4.51 70.56
C GLY A 147 72.73 -4.11 69.28
N LEU A 148 73.41 -3.60 68.26
CA LEU A 148 72.81 -3.26 66.97
C LEU A 148 72.31 -4.50 66.22
N ILE A 149 73.05 -5.62 66.27
CA ILE A 149 72.63 -6.89 65.65
C ILE A 149 71.35 -7.40 66.30
N TYR A 150 71.26 -7.33 67.63
CA TYR A 150 70.05 -7.72 68.36
C TYR A 150 68.84 -6.84 67.97
N GLN A 151 69.02 -5.51 67.94
CA GLN A 151 67.98 -4.57 67.51
C GLN A 151 67.51 -4.82 66.07
N LEU A 152 68.44 -5.13 65.16
CA LEU A 152 68.12 -5.47 63.77
C LEU A 152 67.26 -6.76 63.69
N SER A 153 67.62 -7.77 64.49
CA SER A 153 66.88 -9.03 64.56
C SER A 153 65.46 -8.83 65.10
N GLU A 154 65.29 -7.98 66.12
CA GLU A 154 63.97 -7.63 66.67
C GLU A 154 63.12 -6.88 65.63
N MET A 155 63.67 -5.85 64.98
CA MET A 155 62.99 -5.13 63.89
C MET A 155 62.56 -6.05 62.74
N SER A 156 63.39 -7.02 62.37
CA SER A 156 63.07 -7.99 61.32
C SER A 156 61.93 -8.91 61.75
N SER A 157 61.94 -9.37 63.00
CA SER A 157 60.86 -10.19 63.57
C SER A 157 59.53 -9.43 63.67
N ASP A 158 59.58 -8.15 64.05
CA ASP A 158 58.40 -7.28 64.12
C ASP A 158 57.80 -7.06 62.73
N LEU A 159 58.63 -6.79 61.71
CA LEU A 159 58.18 -6.66 60.32
C LEU A 159 57.61 -7.97 59.76
N GLN A 160 58.20 -9.12 60.11
CA GLN A 160 57.66 -10.43 59.73
C GLN A 160 56.30 -10.69 60.36
N SER A 161 56.13 -10.31 61.63
CA SER A 161 54.86 -10.42 62.35
C SER A 161 53.79 -9.51 61.72
N TYR A 162 54.17 -8.28 61.39
CA TYR A 162 53.32 -7.33 60.67
C TYR A 162 52.87 -7.89 59.31
N LEU A 163 53.77 -8.50 58.52
CA LEU A 163 53.41 -9.14 57.25
C LEU A 163 52.37 -10.26 57.38
N ASN A 164 52.39 -10.99 58.49
CA ASN A 164 51.39 -12.04 58.77
C ASN A 164 50.02 -11.46 59.17
N GLU A 165 49.97 -10.21 59.65
CA GLU A 165 48.73 -9.54 60.06
C GLU A 165 48.04 -8.79 58.90
N VAL A 166 48.78 -8.36 57.89
CA VAL A 166 48.20 -7.66 56.73
C VAL A 166 47.38 -8.65 55.89
N GLU A 167 46.06 -8.46 55.83
CA GLU A 167 45.19 -9.20 54.90
C GLU A 167 45.32 -8.62 53.47
N TYR A 168 45.99 -9.36 52.60
CA TYR A 168 46.10 -9.05 51.16
C TYR A 168 45.37 -10.11 50.33
N ASN A 169 44.46 -9.64 49.46
CA ASN A 169 43.70 -10.49 48.55
C ASN A 169 43.86 -10.00 47.11
N PRO A 170 44.90 -10.47 46.37
CA PRO A 170 45.19 -10.04 45.01
C PRO A 170 44.02 -10.35 44.05
N SER A 171 43.45 -11.54 44.14
CA SER A 171 42.34 -11.95 43.28
C SER A 171 41.09 -11.08 43.46
N ARG A 172 40.87 -10.55 44.67
CA ARG A 172 39.77 -9.60 44.91
C ARG A 172 40.08 -8.22 44.33
N LEU A 173 41.33 -7.75 44.43
CA LEU A 173 41.75 -6.49 43.83
C LEU A 173 41.57 -6.52 42.30
N ASP A 174 42.06 -7.57 41.64
CA ASP A 174 41.91 -7.76 40.19
C ASP A 174 40.42 -7.74 39.77
N PHE A 175 39.57 -8.48 40.50
CA PHE A 175 38.12 -8.49 40.23
C PHE A 175 37.49 -7.09 40.38
N VAL A 176 37.86 -6.34 41.42
CA VAL A 176 37.34 -4.99 41.67
C VAL A 176 37.79 -4.05 40.55
N GLU A 177 39.03 -4.16 40.09
CA GLU A 177 39.55 -3.36 38.99
C GLU A 177 38.85 -3.68 37.66
N GLU A 178 38.72 -4.95 37.30
CA GLU A 178 37.97 -5.38 36.10
C GLU A 178 36.51 -4.91 36.14
N ARG A 179 35.86 -4.99 37.32
CA ARG A 179 34.48 -4.52 37.50
C ARG A 179 34.37 -3.01 37.32
N LEU A 180 35.30 -2.24 37.89
CA LEU A 180 35.36 -0.78 37.72
C LEU A 180 35.67 -0.37 36.27
N GLU A 181 36.51 -1.11 35.56
CA GLU A 181 36.76 -0.89 34.14
C GLU A 181 35.51 -1.12 33.29
N MET A 182 34.78 -2.21 33.54
CA MET A 182 33.50 -2.50 32.88
C MET A 182 32.49 -1.36 33.09
N ILE A 183 32.34 -0.89 34.35
CA ILE A 183 31.46 0.25 34.67
C ILE A 183 31.91 1.50 33.90
N ASN A 184 33.20 1.80 33.86
CA ASN A 184 33.72 2.96 33.12
C ASN A 184 33.50 2.86 31.61
N MET A 185 33.61 1.66 31.01
CA MET A 185 33.30 1.45 29.60
C MET A 185 31.83 1.74 29.29
N LEU A 186 30.91 1.27 30.14
CA LEU A 186 29.49 1.54 29.98
C LEU A 186 29.15 3.01 30.19
N LYS A 187 29.81 3.68 31.15
CA LYS A 187 29.67 5.13 31.35
C LYS A 187 30.08 5.92 30.10
N ARG A 188 31.21 5.57 29.49
CA ARG A 188 31.65 6.19 28.23
C ARG A 188 30.66 6.00 27.08
N LYS A 189 29.94 4.87 27.03
CA LYS A 189 28.97 4.57 25.96
C LYS A 189 27.59 5.18 26.22
N TYR A 190 27.12 5.21 27.47
CA TYR A 190 25.69 5.36 27.78
C TYR A 190 25.34 6.46 28.78
N GLY A 191 26.29 7.01 29.54
CA GLY A 191 25.98 8.10 30.48
C GLY A 191 27.04 8.34 31.56
N GLU A 192 26.99 9.49 32.22
CA GLU A 192 28.02 9.90 33.18
C GLU A 192 27.98 9.13 34.52
N ASP A 193 26.87 8.46 34.85
CA ASP A 193 26.66 7.68 36.07
C ASP A 193 25.76 6.44 35.83
N ILE A 194 25.77 5.49 36.79
CA ILE A 194 25.01 4.23 36.70
C ILE A 194 23.49 4.51 36.60
N GLY A 195 22.97 5.46 37.39
CA GLY A 195 21.55 5.81 37.38
C GLY A 195 21.06 6.27 35.99
N THR A 196 21.88 7.05 35.28
CA THR A 196 21.63 7.55 33.93
C THR A 196 21.60 6.41 32.92
N ILE A 197 22.51 5.43 33.05
CA ILE A 197 22.55 4.24 32.20
C ILE A 197 21.28 3.39 32.40
N LEU A 198 20.88 3.16 33.65
CA LEU A 198 19.66 2.40 33.97
C LEU A 198 18.40 3.12 33.48
N ALA A 199 18.32 4.44 33.65
CA ALA A 199 17.22 5.25 33.12
C ALA A 199 17.18 5.27 31.59
N LEU A 200 18.34 5.20 30.92
CA LEU A 200 18.41 5.03 29.47
C LEU A 200 17.87 3.65 29.04
N ARG A 201 18.24 2.57 29.75
CA ARG A 201 17.69 1.23 29.50
C ARG A 201 16.17 1.20 29.61
N GLU A 202 15.59 1.77 30.66
CA GLU A 202 14.12 1.79 30.83
C GLU A 202 13.42 2.55 29.69
N ARG A 203 13.97 3.69 29.26
CA ARG A 203 13.45 4.41 28.08
C ARG A 203 13.57 3.59 26.80
N ALA A 204 14.70 2.90 26.62
CA ALA A 204 14.93 2.03 25.46
C ALA A 204 13.94 0.85 25.42
N ILE A 205 13.59 0.27 26.57
CA ILE A 205 12.58 -0.81 26.66
C ILE A 205 11.21 -0.30 26.23
N VAL A 206 10.78 0.87 26.74
CA VAL A 206 9.49 1.47 26.37
C VAL A 206 9.43 1.78 24.87
N GLU A 207 10.51 2.34 24.32
CA GLU A 207 10.61 2.64 22.89
C GLU A 207 10.56 1.35 22.04
N LEU A 208 11.34 0.33 22.41
CA LEU A 208 11.37 -0.96 21.73
C LEU A 208 10.00 -1.63 21.73
N THR A 209 9.31 -1.65 22.87
CA THR A 209 7.96 -2.22 22.99
C THR A 209 6.96 -1.53 22.05
N SER A 210 7.08 -0.21 21.89
CA SER A 210 6.24 0.54 20.94
C SER A 210 6.51 0.16 19.48
N ILE A 211 7.77 -0.11 19.13
CA ILE A 211 8.16 -0.55 17.78
C ILE A 211 7.66 -1.98 17.53
N ASP A 212 7.89 -2.89 18.48
CA ASP A 212 7.46 -4.30 18.37
C ASP A 212 5.93 -4.41 18.19
N ASN A 213 5.15 -3.63 18.95
CA ASN A 213 3.68 -3.57 18.76
C ASN A 213 3.27 -3.07 17.36
N SER A 214 4.08 -2.18 16.76
CA SER A 214 3.82 -1.67 15.41
C SER A 214 4.12 -2.74 14.35
N GLU A 215 5.20 -3.53 14.53
CA GLU A 215 5.51 -4.68 13.66
C GLU A 215 4.41 -5.76 13.75
N GLU A 216 3.93 -6.07 14.96
CA GLU A 216 2.81 -7.01 15.15
C GLU A 216 1.57 -6.52 14.40
N ARG A 217 1.22 -5.24 14.53
CA ARG A 217 0.09 -4.62 13.83
C ARG A 217 0.24 -4.69 12.31
N ILE A 218 1.44 -4.45 11.77
CA ILE A 218 1.71 -4.60 10.34
C ILE A 218 1.43 -6.05 9.90
N GLY A 219 1.94 -7.04 10.65
CA GLY A 219 1.71 -8.45 10.35
C GLY A 219 0.22 -8.86 10.39
N GLU A 220 -0.58 -8.29 11.30
CA GLU A 220 -2.04 -8.49 11.33
C GLU A 220 -2.73 -7.89 10.10
N LEU A 221 -2.34 -6.68 9.71
CA LEU A 221 -2.92 -5.98 8.55
C LEU A 221 -2.55 -6.66 7.24
N GLU A 222 -1.34 -7.20 7.10
CA GLU A 222 -0.92 -7.97 5.92
C GLU A 222 -1.74 -9.24 5.74
N LYS A 223 -1.96 -10.00 6.83
CA LYS A 223 -2.85 -11.18 6.81
C LYS A 223 -4.26 -10.78 6.43
N SER A 224 -4.77 -9.70 7.03
CA SER A 224 -6.09 -9.17 6.71
C SER A 224 -6.19 -8.76 5.23
N GLN A 225 -5.18 -8.07 4.70
CA GLN A 225 -5.11 -7.68 3.30
C GLN A 225 -5.19 -8.92 2.39
N ASP A 226 -4.44 -9.98 2.69
CA ASP A 226 -4.46 -11.22 1.91
C ASP A 226 -5.86 -11.86 1.89
N ASP A 227 -6.51 -11.93 3.06
CA ASP A 227 -7.87 -12.46 3.20
C ASP A 227 -8.88 -11.64 2.40
N TYR A 228 -8.81 -10.31 2.46
CA TYR A 228 -9.66 -9.42 1.67
C TYR A 228 -9.42 -9.57 0.16
N LEU A 229 -8.17 -9.70 -0.28
CA LEU A 229 -7.84 -9.91 -1.70
C LEU A 229 -8.43 -11.23 -2.23
N ARG A 230 -8.39 -12.30 -1.43
CA ARG A 230 -9.02 -13.59 -1.78
C ARG A 230 -10.54 -13.50 -1.80
N ARG A 231 -11.12 -12.92 -0.75
CA ARG A 231 -12.58 -12.78 -0.63
C ARG A 231 -13.15 -11.92 -1.77
N CYS A 232 -12.56 -10.76 -2.02
CA CYS A 232 -12.94 -9.89 -3.14
C CYS A 232 -12.75 -10.62 -4.49
N GLY A 233 -11.66 -11.38 -4.66
CA GLY A 233 -11.44 -12.20 -5.84
C GLY A 233 -12.56 -13.22 -6.10
N THR A 234 -12.99 -13.96 -5.07
CA THR A 234 -14.12 -14.91 -5.22
C THR A 234 -15.44 -14.22 -5.55
N MET A 235 -15.72 -13.06 -4.96
CA MET A 235 -16.92 -12.27 -5.24
C MET A 235 -16.89 -11.71 -6.66
N ALA A 236 -15.75 -11.16 -7.09
CA ALA A 236 -15.54 -10.63 -8.42
C ALA A 236 -15.65 -11.73 -9.49
N LEU A 237 -15.16 -12.94 -9.22
CA LEU A 237 -15.27 -14.07 -10.15
C LEU A 237 -16.74 -14.48 -10.35
N LYS A 238 -17.53 -14.56 -9.26
CA LYS A 238 -18.98 -14.81 -9.35
C LYS A 238 -19.70 -13.71 -10.14
N LEU A 239 -19.31 -12.45 -9.93
CA LEU A 239 -19.87 -11.32 -10.67
C LEU A 239 -19.51 -11.38 -12.17
N SER A 240 -18.26 -11.70 -12.52
CA SER A 240 -17.80 -11.89 -13.90
C SER A 240 -18.56 -13.01 -14.60
N GLY A 241 -18.81 -14.14 -13.93
CA GLY A 241 -19.65 -15.21 -14.48
C GLY A 241 -21.06 -14.75 -14.87
N LYS A 242 -21.73 -13.97 -14.02
CA LYS A 242 -23.04 -13.39 -14.34
C LYS A 242 -22.96 -12.39 -15.49
N ARG A 243 -21.92 -11.54 -15.52
CA ARG A 243 -21.67 -10.58 -16.61
C ARG A 243 -21.47 -11.27 -17.95
N GLN A 244 -20.71 -12.37 -18.00
CA GLN A 244 -20.49 -13.13 -19.24
C GLN A 244 -21.79 -13.77 -19.77
N VAL A 245 -22.63 -14.32 -18.90
CA VAL A 245 -23.95 -14.84 -19.30
C VAL A 245 -24.85 -13.72 -19.82
N ALA A 246 -24.88 -12.59 -19.14
CA ALA A 246 -25.64 -11.43 -19.56
C ALA A 246 -25.12 -10.83 -20.88
N ALA A 247 -23.81 -10.81 -21.09
CA ALA A 247 -23.16 -10.35 -22.31
C ALA A 247 -23.58 -11.18 -23.53
N LYS A 248 -23.63 -12.52 -23.40
CA LYS A 248 -24.13 -13.39 -24.47
C LYS A 248 -25.60 -13.11 -24.79
N ARG A 249 -26.43 -12.95 -23.77
CA ARG A 249 -27.86 -12.60 -23.94
C ARG A 249 -28.03 -11.23 -24.62
N LEU A 250 -27.26 -10.24 -24.19
CA LEU A 250 -27.26 -8.90 -24.78
C LEU A 250 -26.83 -8.96 -26.24
N ALA A 251 -25.76 -9.68 -26.54
CA ALA A 251 -25.25 -9.85 -27.90
C ALA A 251 -26.30 -10.44 -28.84
N THR A 252 -26.98 -11.51 -28.43
CA THR A 252 -28.09 -12.09 -29.21
C THR A 252 -29.22 -11.08 -29.41
N ALA A 253 -29.62 -10.36 -28.36
CA ALA A 253 -30.68 -9.37 -28.46
C ALA A 253 -30.32 -8.24 -29.44
N VAL A 254 -29.10 -7.72 -29.38
CA VAL A 254 -28.60 -6.66 -30.27
C VAL A 254 -28.54 -7.14 -31.72
N VAL A 255 -28.01 -8.34 -31.98
CA VAL A 255 -27.94 -8.91 -33.34
C VAL A 255 -29.33 -9.06 -33.96
N ILE A 256 -30.34 -9.51 -33.19
CA ILE A 256 -31.72 -9.56 -33.66
C ILE A 256 -32.21 -8.17 -34.08
N GLN A 257 -31.92 -7.13 -33.30
CA GLN A 257 -32.28 -5.76 -33.65
C GLN A 257 -31.54 -5.25 -34.90
N LEU A 258 -30.27 -5.63 -35.09
CA LEU A 258 -29.46 -5.22 -36.24
C LEU A 258 -29.94 -5.88 -37.55
N VAL A 259 -30.35 -7.14 -37.51
CA VAL A 259 -30.93 -7.85 -38.67
C VAL A 259 -32.22 -7.16 -39.12
N ASP A 260 -33.11 -6.80 -38.20
CA ASP A 260 -34.32 -6.03 -38.52
C ASP A 260 -34.01 -4.68 -39.18
N LEU A 261 -32.84 -4.09 -38.90
CA LEU A 261 -32.35 -2.82 -39.45
C LEU A 261 -31.57 -2.98 -40.76
N GLN A 262 -31.70 -4.15 -41.43
CA GLN A 262 -30.99 -4.51 -42.68
C GLN A 262 -29.46 -4.46 -42.57
N MET A 263 -28.92 -4.72 -41.38
CA MET A 263 -27.49 -4.93 -41.18
C MET A 263 -27.20 -6.43 -41.15
N ASP A 264 -27.61 -7.12 -42.21
CA ASP A 264 -27.47 -8.56 -42.36
C ASP A 264 -25.98 -8.96 -42.33
N GLY A 265 -25.63 -9.83 -41.39
CA GLY A 265 -24.24 -10.26 -41.19
C GLY A 265 -23.44 -9.42 -40.19
N ALA A 266 -24.08 -8.42 -39.55
CA ALA A 266 -23.47 -7.74 -38.41
C ALA A 266 -23.29 -8.70 -37.22
N ARG A 267 -22.16 -8.56 -36.52
CA ARG A 267 -21.82 -9.32 -35.31
C ARG A 267 -21.57 -8.37 -34.17
N PHE A 268 -22.07 -8.71 -32.99
CA PHE A 268 -21.84 -7.95 -31.76
C PHE A 268 -21.32 -8.90 -30.68
N GLU A 269 -20.27 -8.49 -29.99
CA GLU A 269 -19.70 -9.21 -28.86
C GLU A 269 -19.31 -8.23 -27.75
N VAL A 270 -19.26 -8.73 -26.51
CA VAL A 270 -18.69 -7.98 -25.38
C VAL A 270 -17.37 -8.64 -25.04
N ASP A 271 -16.29 -7.89 -25.23
CA ASP A 271 -14.95 -8.31 -24.85
C ASP A 271 -14.69 -7.99 -23.37
N PHE A 272 -13.95 -8.86 -22.70
CA PHE A 272 -13.58 -8.71 -21.30
C PHE A 272 -12.07 -8.72 -21.17
N ALA A 273 -11.47 -7.54 -21.14
CA ALA A 273 -10.04 -7.40 -20.93
C ALA A 273 -9.70 -7.71 -19.46
N ARG A 274 -8.62 -8.47 -19.27
CA ARG A 274 -8.02 -8.80 -17.97
C ARG A 274 -6.58 -8.31 -17.95
N LYS A 275 -6.19 -7.65 -16.86
CA LYS A 275 -4.84 -7.11 -16.70
C LYS A 275 -4.15 -7.77 -15.52
N PRO A 276 -3.06 -8.53 -15.73
CA PRO A 276 -2.26 -9.06 -14.64
C PRO A 276 -1.65 -7.96 -13.77
N GLN A 277 -1.64 -8.15 -12.45
CA GLN A 277 -1.02 -7.24 -11.49
C GLN A 277 -0.61 -8.02 -10.23
N VAL A 278 0.64 -7.90 -9.79
CA VAL A 278 1.20 -8.68 -8.67
C VAL A 278 0.36 -8.53 -7.39
N ASP A 279 0.01 -7.30 -7.03
CA ASP A 279 -0.77 -6.96 -5.84
C ASP A 279 -2.29 -6.93 -6.11
N GLY A 280 -2.73 -7.67 -7.14
CA GLY A 280 -4.12 -7.74 -7.58
C GLY A 280 -4.98 -8.73 -6.79
N LEU A 281 -6.27 -8.84 -7.15
CA LEU A 281 -7.17 -9.85 -6.59
C LEU A 281 -6.69 -11.26 -6.94
N TYR A 282 -6.89 -12.21 -6.02
CA TYR A 282 -6.71 -13.63 -6.30
C TYR A 282 -7.90 -14.15 -7.11
N VAL A 283 -7.68 -14.43 -8.40
CA VAL A 283 -8.71 -14.95 -9.29
C VAL A 283 -8.18 -16.24 -9.90
N GLU A 284 -8.69 -17.37 -9.41
CA GLU A 284 -8.21 -18.71 -9.78
C GLU A 284 -6.69 -18.83 -9.57
N ASN A 285 -5.91 -19.00 -10.65
CA ASN A 285 -4.46 -19.14 -10.61
C ASN A 285 -3.71 -17.83 -10.97
N GLU A 286 -4.43 -16.71 -11.09
CA GLU A 286 -3.89 -15.43 -11.53
C GLU A 286 -4.09 -14.33 -10.49
N ARG A 287 -3.29 -13.26 -10.64
CA ARG A 287 -3.47 -12.00 -9.91
C ARG A 287 -3.88 -10.91 -10.88
N LEU A 288 -5.06 -10.34 -10.67
CA LEU A 288 -5.65 -9.40 -11.63
C LEU A 288 -5.83 -8.00 -11.01
N ALA A 289 -5.52 -6.99 -11.81
CA ALA A 289 -5.84 -5.60 -11.51
C ALA A 289 -7.35 -5.45 -11.32
N PHE A 290 -7.75 -4.55 -10.43
CA PHE A 290 -9.14 -4.35 -10.07
C PHE A 290 -9.44 -2.89 -9.76
N ASP A 291 -10.71 -2.55 -9.84
CA ASP A 291 -11.27 -1.32 -9.31
C ASP A 291 -12.52 -1.62 -8.46
N LYS A 292 -13.26 -0.60 -8.04
CA LYS A 292 -14.50 -0.74 -7.26
C LYS A 292 -15.59 -1.61 -7.93
N THR A 293 -15.45 -1.94 -9.20
CA THR A 293 -16.38 -2.75 -10.00
C THR A 293 -15.89 -4.19 -10.24
N GLY A 294 -14.70 -4.53 -9.74
CA GLY A 294 -14.06 -5.84 -9.91
C GLY A 294 -12.87 -5.78 -10.88
N PHE A 295 -12.53 -6.93 -11.48
CA PHE A 295 -11.42 -7.05 -12.43
C PHE A 295 -11.85 -7.01 -13.90
N ASP A 296 -13.15 -7.09 -14.19
CA ASP A 296 -13.66 -7.08 -15.56
C ASP A 296 -13.57 -5.69 -16.17
N GLN A 297 -12.96 -5.58 -17.34
CA GLN A 297 -13.06 -4.40 -18.20
C GLN A 297 -13.84 -4.78 -19.45
N ALA A 298 -15.13 -4.45 -19.46
CA ALA A 298 -16.02 -4.79 -20.57
C ALA A 298 -15.98 -3.71 -21.66
N GLU A 299 -15.82 -4.13 -22.92
CA GLU A 299 -15.92 -3.26 -24.10
C GLU A 299 -16.83 -3.89 -25.17
N PHE A 300 -17.72 -3.11 -25.74
CA PHE A 300 -18.61 -3.54 -26.82
C PHE A 300 -17.90 -3.49 -28.16
N LEU A 301 -17.85 -4.64 -28.82
CA LEU A 301 -17.25 -4.83 -30.13
C LEU A 301 -18.32 -5.12 -31.19
N ILE A 302 -18.12 -4.57 -32.38
CA ILE A 302 -19.00 -4.78 -33.52
C ILE A 302 -18.23 -5.01 -34.80
N SER A 303 -18.82 -5.80 -35.69
CA SER A 303 -18.47 -5.93 -37.09
C SER A 303 -19.75 -5.69 -37.88
N THR A 304 -19.79 -4.71 -38.79
CA THR A 304 -21.00 -4.36 -39.55
C THR A 304 -21.13 -5.17 -40.84
N ASN A 305 -20.03 -5.72 -41.35
CA ASN A 305 -19.99 -6.47 -42.60
C ASN A 305 -19.49 -7.91 -42.40
N PRO A 306 -20.06 -8.90 -43.12
CA PRO A 306 -19.50 -10.24 -43.18
C PRO A 306 -18.01 -10.25 -43.55
N GLY A 307 -17.22 -11.03 -42.81
CA GLY A 307 -15.78 -11.16 -43.07
C GLY A 307 -14.89 -10.06 -42.44
N GLU A 308 -15.46 -8.97 -41.93
CA GLU A 308 -14.69 -7.97 -41.18
C GLU A 308 -14.45 -8.40 -39.72
N PRO A 309 -13.30 -8.04 -39.12
CA PRO A 309 -13.03 -8.31 -37.72
C PRO A 309 -13.88 -7.42 -36.80
N LEU A 310 -14.17 -7.93 -35.61
CA LEU A 310 -14.79 -7.16 -34.53
C LEU A 310 -13.87 -5.99 -34.13
N LYS A 311 -14.44 -4.79 -34.05
CA LYS A 311 -13.74 -3.57 -33.64
C LYS A 311 -14.52 -2.86 -32.54
N PRO A 312 -13.86 -2.08 -31.68
CA PRO A 312 -14.55 -1.19 -30.76
C PRO A 312 -15.56 -0.30 -31.49
N MET A 313 -16.75 -0.14 -30.91
CA MET A 313 -17.82 0.69 -31.50
C MET A 313 -17.36 2.10 -31.87
N ALA A 314 -16.45 2.69 -31.08
CA ALA A 314 -15.89 4.01 -31.35
C ALA A 314 -15.11 4.12 -32.69
N LYS A 315 -14.73 3.00 -33.29
CA LYS A 315 -13.95 2.93 -34.54
C LYS A 315 -14.79 2.56 -35.77
N VAL A 316 -16.11 2.51 -35.64
CA VAL A 316 -17.02 2.26 -36.79
C VAL A 316 -17.11 3.53 -37.64
N ALA A 317 -16.93 3.39 -38.95
CA ALA A 317 -16.57 4.49 -39.85
C ALA A 317 -17.74 5.17 -40.60
N SER A 318 -19.00 4.84 -40.30
CA SER A 318 -20.18 5.38 -41.02
C SER A 318 -21.22 5.95 -40.04
N GLY A 319 -21.62 7.22 -40.23
CA GLY A 319 -22.59 7.92 -39.38
C GLY A 319 -23.95 7.21 -39.33
N GLY A 320 -24.50 6.85 -40.49
CA GLY A 320 -25.78 6.13 -40.58
C GLY A 320 -25.77 4.72 -39.98
N GLU A 321 -24.66 3.98 -40.12
CA GLU A 321 -24.52 2.66 -39.47
C GLU A 321 -24.39 2.79 -37.95
N THR A 322 -23.69 3.81 -37.48
CA THR A 322 -23.56 4.11 -36.06
C THR A 322 -24.90 4.48 -35.45
N SER A 323 -25.70 5.33 -36.11
CA SER A 323 -27.04 5.69 -35.62
C SER A 323 -28.00 4.49 -35.58
N ARG A 324 -27.94 3.57 -36.56
CA ARG A 324 -28.72 2.33 -36.53
C ARG A 324 -28.25 1.36 -35.44
N LEU A 325 -26.94 1.23 -35.25
CA LEU A 325 -26.37 0.46 -34.13
C LEU A 325 -26.83 1.00 -32.78
N MET A 326 -26.81 2.32 -32.63
CA MET A 326 -27.26 2.99 -31.41
C MET A 326 -28.75 2.71 -31.16
N LEU A 327 -29.59 2.76 -32.20
CA LEU A 327 -30.99 2.36 -32.10
C LEU A 327 -31.15 0.89 -31.69
N ALA A 328 -30.38 -0.03 -32.28
CA ALA A 328 -30.40 -1.45 -31.92
C ALA A 328 -30.05 -1.68 -30.45
N LEU A 329 -28.99 -1.03 -29.96
CA LEU A 329 -28.55 -1.11 -28.57
C LEU A 329 -29.56 -0.48 -27.61
N LYS A 330 -30.05 0.73 -27.89
CA LYS A 330 -31.08 1.39 -27.09
C LYS A 330 -32.36 0.56 -27.03
N THR A 331 -32.74 -0.11 -28.12
CA THR A 331 -33.89 -1.01 -28.15
C THR A 331 -33.67 -2.26 -27.30
N ALA A 332 -32.48 -2.88 -27.40
CA ALA A 332 -32.13 -4.04 -26.58
C ALA A 332 -32.00 -3.71 -25.09
N LEU A 333 -31.64 -2.47 -24.77
CA LEU A 333 -31.44 -1.96 -23.40
C LEU A 333 -32.62 -1.11 -22.89
N ALA A 334 -33.73 -1.01 -23.63
CA ALA A 334 -34.81 -0.05 -23.35
C ALA A 334 -35.39 -0.16 -21.94
N GLN A 335 -35.36 -1.35 -21.33
CA GLN A 335 -35.87 -1.57 -19.96
C GLN A 335 -34.90 -1.15 -18.85
N VAL A 336 -33.63 -0.91 -19.17
CA VAL A 336 -32.56 -0.64 -18.19
C VAL A 336 -31.81 0.66 -18.46
N ASP A 337 -32.09 1.31 -19.59
CA ASP A 337 -31.51 2.59 -19.96
C ASP A 337 -32.36 3.72 -19.40
N ASN A 338 -31.76 4.56 -18.54
CA ASN A 338 -32.46 5.65 -17.86
C ASN A 338 -32.33 6.99 -18.59
N THR A 339 -31.85 7.02 -19.84
CA THR A 339 -31.66 8.28 -20.58
C THR A 339 -33.02 8.83 -21.04
N PRO A 340 -33.51 9.98 -20.52
CA PRO A 340 -34.89 10.40 -20.76
C PRO A 340 -35.13 10.92 -22.19
N THR A 341 -34.15 11.58 -22.81
CA THR A 341 -34.26 12.14 -24.16
C THR A 341 -33.18 11.57 -25.06
N LEU A 342 -33.57 11.06 -26.22
CA LEU A 342 -32.71 10.46 -27.24
C LEU A 342 -32.78 11.28 -28.52
N ILE A 343 -31.62 11.61 -29.09
CA ILE A 343 -31.51 12.37 -30.33
C ILE A 343 -30.82 11.50 -31.37
N PHE A 344 -31.51 11.18 -32.45
CA PHE A 344 -30.96 10.45 -33.58
C PHE A 344 -30.81 11.39 -34.78
N ASP A 345 -29.58 11.53 -35.25
CA ASP A 345 -29.26 12.22 -36.50
C ASP A 345 -28.79 11.21 -37.54
N GLU A 346 -29.05 11.49 -38.80
CA GLU A 346 -28.60 10.67 -39.94
C GLU A 346 -29.02 9.18 -39.91
N ILE A 347 -30.00 8.81 -39.08
CA ILE A 347 -30.45 7.41 -38.95
C ILE A 347 -31.06 6.87 -40.25
N ASP A 348 -31.51 7.78 -41.11
CA ASP A 348 -32.07 7.50 -42.41
C ASP A 348 -31.06 7.54 -43.58
N GLN A 349 -29.77 7.73 -43.30
CA GLN A 349 -28.75 7.67 -44.34
C GLN A 349 -28.58 6.25 -44.89
N GLY A 350 -28.64 6.15 -46.23
CA GLY A 350 -28.41 4.92 -46.97
C GLY A 350 -29.54 3.89 -46.86
N ILE A 351 -30.74 4.29 -46.39
CA ILE A 351 -31.88 3.39 -46.26
C ILE A 351 -33.06 3.80 -47.16
N GLY A 352 -33.76 2.78 -47.70
CA GLY A 352 -34.94 2.97 -48.53
C GLY A 352 -36.27 2.92 -47.75
N GLY A 353 -37.39 3.18 -48.42
CA GLY A 353 -38.71 3.32 -47.77
C GLY A 353 -39.17 2.11 -46.95
N ARG A 354 -38.79 0.87 -47.30
CA ARG A 354 -39.13 -0.33 -46.51
C ARG A 354 -38.41 -0.37 -45.16
N VAL A 355 -37.16 0.09 -45.13
CA VAL A 355 -36.36 0.16 -43.90
C VAL A 355 -36.80 1.34 -43.05
N GLY A 356 -37.18 2.45 -43.69
CA GLY A 356 -37.72 3.63 -43.01
C GLY A 356 -38.92 3.31 -42.12
N ASP A 357 -39.81 2.40 -42.55
CA ASP A 357 -40.93 1.92 -41.72
C ASP A 357 -40.45 1.16 -40.48
N VAL A 358 -39.47 0.25 -40.63
CA VAL A 358 -38.93 -0.54 -39.52
C VAL A 358 -38.19 0.35 -38.51
N VAL A 359 -37.39 1.29 -39.00
CA VAL A 359 -36.69 2.29 -38.17
C VAL A 359 -37.68 3.16 -37.43
N GLY A 360 -38.70 3.69 -38.12
CA GLY A 360 -39.77 4.50 -37.52
C GLY A 360 -40.52 3.74 -36.41
N ARG A 361 -40.84 2.46 -36.66
CA ARG A 361 -41.48 1.60 -35.66
C ARG A 361 -40.59 1.38 -34.42
N LYS A 362 -39.30 1.10 -34.60
CA LYS A 362 -38.37 0.90 -33.46
C LYS A 362 -38.17 2.18 -32.65
N LEU A 363 -38.02 3.33 -33.31
CA LEU A 363 -37.94 4.64 -32.66
C LEU A 363 -39.20 4.95 -31.84
N TRP A 364 -40.38 4.66 -32.38
CA TRP A 364 -41.62 4.76 -31.64
C TRP A 364 -41.71 3.77 -30.48
N GLY A 365 -41.21 2.54 -30.66
CA GLY A 365 -41.14 1.54 -29.58
C GLY A 365 -40.34 2.04 -28.36
N LEU A 366 -39.28 2.83 -28.57
CA LEU A 366 -38.52 3.45 -27.47
C LEU A 366 -39.37 4.45 -26.67
N THR A 367 -40.28 5.19 -27.31
CA THR A 367 -41.15 6.13 -26.61
C THR A 367 -42.28 5.40 -25.86
N ALA A 368 -42.78 4.31 -26.41
CA ALA A 368 -43.89 3.54 -25.84
C ALA A 368 -43.49 2.65 -24.65
N VAL A 369 -42.29 2.04 -24.71
CA VAL A 369 -41.86 1.02 -23.72
C VAL A 369 -41.08 1.62 -22.56
N ALA A 370 -40.36 2.72 -22.79
CA ALA A 370 -39.39 3.26 -21.84
C ALA A 370 -39.58 4.76 -21.56
N GLU A 371 -40.73 5.32 -21.94
CA GLU A 371 -41.10 6.74 -21.77
C GLU A 371 -40.04 7.73 -22.28
N HIS A 372 -39.21 7.31 -23.23
CA HIS A 372 -38.19 8.18 -23.82
C HIS A 372 -38.82 9.25 -24.70
N GLN A 373 -38.27 10.46 -24.65
CA GLN A 373 -38.50 11.46 -25.68
C GLN A 373 -37.50 11.24 -26.82
N VAL A 374 -37.99 10.86 -28.00
CA VAL A 374 -37.13 10.62 -29.17
C VAL A 374 -37.25 11.79 -30.16
N ILE A 375 -36.13 12.43 -30.46
CA ILE A 375 -36.01 13.51 -31.44
C ILE A 375 -35.21 12.98 -32.64
N VAL A 376 -35.78 13.11 -33.84
CA VAL A 376 -35.15 12.63 -35.07
C VAL A 376 -35.19 13.70 -36.14
N VAL A 377 -34.06 13.92 -36.80
CA VAL A 377 -33.99 14.69 -38.04
C VAL A 377 -34.05 13.69 -39.20
N THR A 378 -35.04 13.82 -40.08
CA THR A 378 -35.25 12.85 -41.16
C THR A 378 -35.75 13.50 -42.44
N HIS A 379 -35.39 12.91 -43.57
CA HIS A 379 -35.93 13.20 -44.89
C HIS A 379 -36.83 12.06 -45.42
N LEU A 380 -37.02 10.99 -44.65
CA LEU A 380 -37.86 9.85 -45.05
C LEU A 380 -39.31 9.99 -44.56
N PRO A 381 -40.30 10.01 -45.47
CA PRO A 381 -41.70 10.17 -45.09
C PRO A 381 -42.22 9.00 -44.25
N GLN A 382 -41.73 7.78 -44.48
CA GLN A 382 -42.12 6.59 -43.72
C GLN A 382 -41.74 6.71 -42.24
N LEU A 383 -40.60 7.33 -41.93
CA LEU A 383 -40.14 7.56 -40.56
C LEU A 383 -40.92 8.70 -39.92
N ALA A 384 -41.04 9.84 -40.63
CA ALA A 384 -41.79 11.00 -40.16
C ALA A 384 -43.29 10.68 -39.87
N GLY A 385 -43.85 9.67 -40.54
CA GLY A 385 -45.19 9.15 -40.26
C GLY A 385 -45.40 8.66 -38.83
N TYR A 386 -44.36 8.13 -38.17
CA TYR A 386 -44.41 7.65 -36.78
C TYR A 386 -44.29 8.76 -35.73
N SER A 387 -44.05 10.01 -36.11
CA SER A 387 -43.94 11.11 -35.14
C SER A 387 -45.28 11.41 -34.44
N ASP A 388 -45.22 11.70 -33.14
CA ASP A 388 -46.35 12.27 -32.39
C ASP A 388 -46.49 13.77 -32.69
N VAL A 389 -45.35 14.47 -32.73
CA VAL A 389 -45.23 15.88 -33.14
C VAL A 389 -44.30 15.98 -34.33
N HIS A 390 -44.75 16.65 -35.40
CA HIS A 390 -43.95 16.85 -36.62
C HIS A 390 -43.59 18.32 -36.76
N PHE A 391 -42.29 18.63 -36.77
CA PHE A 391 -41.78 19.96 -37.05
C PHE A 391 -41.26 20.05 -38.48
N HIS A 392 -41.63 21.11 -39.19
CA HIS A 392 -41.06 21.45 -40.48
C HIS A 392 -39.96 22.49 -40.30
N VAL A 393 -38.81 22.26 -40.92
CA VAL A 393 -37.67 23.16 -40.88
C VAL A 393 -37.47 23.77 -42.27
N SER A 394 -37.60 25.08 -42.37
CA SER A 394 -37.42 25.83 -43.63
C SER A 394 -36.38 26.92 -43.50
N LYS A 395 -35.77 27.29 -44.64
CA LYS A 395 -34.91 28.48 -44.75
C LYS A 395 -35.79 29.68 -45.09
N GLY A 396 -35.75 30.70 -44.25
CA GLY A 396 -36.29 32.02 -44.51
C GLY A 396 -35.18 33.06 -44.71
N GLN A 397 -35.56 34.30 -44.97
CA GLN A 397 -34.65 35.43 -45.03
C GLN A 397 -35.19 36.56 -44.16
N LYS A 398 -34.35 37.07 -43.24
CA LYS A 398 -34.68 38.23 -42.41
C LYS A 398 -33.49 39.20 -42.47
N GLU A 399 -33.76 40.44 -42.88
CA GLU A 399 -32.73 41.49 -42.99
C GLU A 399 -31.51 41.07 -43.84
N GLY A 400 -31.76 40.41 -44.98
CA GLY A 400 -30.72 39.95 -45.89
C GLY A 400 -29.94 38.72 -45.43
N ARG A 401 -30.17 38.20 -44.21
CA ARG A 401 -29.53 36.97 -43.70
C ARG A 401 -30.47 35.78 -43.79
N THR A 402 -29.92 34.62 -44.16
CA THR A 402 -30.64 33.34 -44.11
C THR A 402 -30.92 32.98 -42.65
N THR A 403 -32.19 32.75 -42.32
CA THR A 403 -32.63 32.34 -40.98
C THR A 403 -33.35 31.01 -41.07
N THR A 404 -33.12 30.10 -40.12
CA THR A 404 -33.88 28.85 -40.01
C THR A 404 -35.18 29.10 -39.27
N ARG A 405 -36.30 28.66 -39.84
CA ARG A 405 -37.63 28.72 -39.22
C ARG A 405 -38.10 27.30 -38.94
N ILE A 406 -38.62 27.07 -37.73
CA ILE A 406 -39.15 25.77 -37.29
C ILE A 406 -40.62 25.98 -36.93
N GLU A 407 -41.51 25.19 -37.52
CA GLU A 407 -42.95 25.26 -37.28
C GLU A 407 -43.53 23.89 -36.99
N THR A 408 -44.44 23.80 -36.01
CA THR A 408 -45.18 22.56 -35.76
C THR A 408 -46.30 22.40 -36.77
N LEU A 409 -46.42 21.21 -37.37
CA LEU A 409 -47.44 20.90 -38.36
C LEU A 409 -48.69 20.30 -37.71
N ASP A 410 -49.86 20.82 -38.12
CA ASP A 410 -51.15 20.18 -37.87
C ASP A 410 -51.37 18.97 -38.80
N ARG A 411 -52.52 18.30 -38.71
CA ARG A 411 -52.81 17.11 -39.53
C ARG A 411 -52.68 17.38 -41.03
N ASN A 412 -53.21 18.51 -41.51
CA ASN A 412 -53.20 18.86 -42.93
C ASN A 412 -51.78 19.24 -43.39
N GLY A 413 -51.04 19.98 -42.56
CA GLY A 413 -49.63 20.30 -42.77
C GLY A 413 -48.77 19.04 -42.85
N ARG A 414 -49.00 18.06 -41.98
CA ARG A 414 -48.30 16.76 -42.02
C ARG A 414 -48.55 16.01 -43.33
N VAL A 415 -49.78 15.95 -43.83
CA VAL A 415 -50.09 15.28 -45.10
C VAL A 415 -49.38 15.97 -46.26
N LYS A 416 -49.41 17.31 -46.31
CA LYS A 416 -48.71 18.09 -47.35
C LYS A 416 -47.20 17.89 -47.31
N GLU A 417 -46.60 17.90 -46.11
CA GLU A 417 -45.17 17.72 -45.94
C GLU A 417 -44.72 16.31 -46.36
N LEU A 418 -45.44 15.27 -45.90
CA LEU A 418 -45.13 13.90 -46.30
C LEU A 418 -45.29 13.67 -47.81
N ALA A 419 -46.31 14.30 -48.43
CA ALA A 419 -46.47 14.27 -49.89
C ALA A 419 -45.30 14.96 -50.61
N ALA A 420 -44.81 16.09 -50.07
CA ALA A 420 -43.62 16.76 -50.59
C ALA A 420 -42.35 15.92 -50.43
N MET A 421 -42.16 15.25 -49.29
CA MET A 421 -41.04 14.34 -49.02
C MET A 421 -41.05 13.10 -49.95
N LEU A 422 -42.22 12.65 -50.40
CA LEU A 422 -42.35 11.59 -51.41
C LEU A 422 -41.89 12.03 -52.82
N GLY A 423 -41.65 13.33 -53.04
CA GLY A 423 -41.14 13.87 -54.30
C GLY A 423 -42.13 13.82 -55.47
N THR A 424 -43.40 13.51 -55.21
CA THR A 424 -44.47 13.44 -56.22
C THR A 424 -45.45 14.58 -56.02
N GLN A 425 -46.01 15.13 -57.11
CA GLN A 425 -47.03 16.18 -57.07
C GLN A 425 -48.40 15.63 -57.50
N GLY A 426 -49.47 16.25 -56.99
CA GLY A 426 -50.85 15.88 -57.32
C GLY A 426 -51.51 14.93 -56.31
N GLU A 427 -52.75 14.53 -56.60
CA GLU A 427 -53.63 13.77 -55.68
C GLU A 427 -53.03 12.41 -55.25
N HIS A 428 -52.23 11.77 -56.11
CA HIS A 428 -51.56 10.51 -55.79
C HIS A 428 -50.52 10.63 -54.66
N ALA A 429 -49.86 11.78 -54.53
CA ALA A 429 -48.90 12.03 -53.47
C ALA A 429 -49.59 12.19 -52.10
N ILE A 430 -50.77 12.83 -52.10
CA ILE A 430 -51.62 12.99 -50.92
C ILE A 430 -52.13 11.63 -50.44
N GLY A 431 -52.64 10.79 -51.36
CA GLY A 431 -53.07 9.43 -51.02
C GLY A 431 -51.94 8.57 -50.45
N GLY A 432 -50.72 8.70 -50.98
CA GLY A 432 -49.52 8.05 -50.44
C GLY A 432 -49.18 8.51 -49.02
N ALA A 433 -49.21 9.82 -48.76
CA ALA A 433 -48.98 10.40 -47.44
C ALA A 433 -50.04 9.97 -46.41
N GLU A 434 -51.31 9.92 -46.80
CA GLU A 434 -52.40 9.44 -45.96
C GLU A 434 -52.24 7.95 -45.63
N SER A 435 -51.82 7.14 -46.60
CA SER A 435 -51.52 5.72 -46.38
C SER A 435 -50.39 5.52 -45.37
N ILE A 436 -49.30 6.30 -45.46
CA ILE A 436 -48.19 6.24 -44.49
C ILE A 436 -48.68 6.55 -43.07
N LEU A 437 -49.46 7.63 -42.93
CA LEU A 437 -50.01 8.02 -41.62
C LEU A 437 -51.00 6.98 -41.09
N ALA A 438 -51.81 6.36 -41.94
CA ALA A 438 -52.75 5.31 -41.56
C ALA A 438 -52.01 4.03 -41.14
N GLN A 439 -50.96 3.63 -41.86
CA GLN A 439 -50.11 2.49 -41.51
C GLN A 439 -49.40 2.71 -40.18
N ALA A 440 -48.76 3.87 -39.98
CA ALA A 440 -48.13 4.22 -38.72
C ALA A 440 -49.14 4.20 -37.56
N ALA A 441 -50.31 4.81 -37.74
CA ALA A 441 -51.37 4.81 -36.72
C ALA A 441 -51.89 3.39 -36.42
N GLY A 442 -52.04 2.53 -37.42
CA GLY A 442 -52.43 1.14 -37.24
C GLY A 442 -51.39 0.33 -36.46
N ARG A 443 -50.11 0.56 -36.73
CA ARG A 443 -48.99 -0.05 -35.98
C ARG A 443 -48.95 0.43 -34.53
N LYS A 444 -49.14 1.74 -34.29
CA LYS A 444 -49.20 2.33 -32.94
C LYS A 444 -50.36 1.82 -32.07
N LYS A 445 -51.43 1.31 -32.69
CA LYS A 445 -52.59 0.75 -31.96
C LYS A 445 -52.43 -0.73 -31.61
N ASN A 446 -51.60 -1.45 -32.36
CA ASN A 446 -51.49 -2.91 -32.28
C ASN A 446 -50.18 -3.40 -31.64
N GLY A 447 -49.19 -2.53 -31.52
CA GLY A 447 -47.99 -2.73 -30.70
C GLY A 447 -48.10 -1.94 -29.43
#